data_AF-U9UNF9-F1
#
_entry.id   AF-U9UNF9-F1
#
_cell.length_a   1.000
_cell.length_b   1.000
_cell.length_c   1.000
_cell.angle_alpha   90.00
_cell.angle_beta   90.00
_cell.angle_gamma   90.00
#
_symmetry.space_group_name_H-M   'P 1'
#
loop_
_entity.id
_entity.type
_entity.pdbx_description
1 polymer ?
#
loop_
_entity_poly.entity_id
_entity_poly.type
_entity_poly.pdbx_seq_one_letter_code
_entity_poly.pdbx_strand_id
1 'polypeptide(L)'
;MIDDNYDPKIDLKNIYLLTTPTITPSITFMIPYIKFINYPEDYKWFRELIKPKPSPFVETINEDIYKTWNGEALINFKWNTYGNAVIWILFMALLGCFTAAATIPQQYIGIKIRQQLFIASIILGFIHLIFEIRQFFYSPERWIREFWNIFGM
;
A
#
# COMPACT_ATOMS: atom_id res chain seq x y z
N MET A 1 -51.71 18.94 20.02
CA MET A 1 -52.78 17.95 19.85
C MET A 1 -52.16 16.81 19.07
N ILE A 2 -51.72 15.77 19.78
CA ILE A 2 -51.16 14.57 19.13
C ILE A 2 -52.39 13.81 18.64
N ASP A 3 -52.45 13.50 17.34
CA ASP A 3 -53.51 12.69 16.76
C ASP A 3 -53.42 11.27 17.35
N ASP A 4 -54.47 10.84 18.04
CA ASP A 4 -54.55 9.52 18.70
C ASP A 4 -54.53 8.35 17.69
N ASN A 5 -54.52 8.64 16.37
CA ASN A 5 -54.30 7.66 15.29
C ASN A 5 -52.83 7.48 14.86
N TYR A 6 -51.85 8.12 15.54
CA TYR A 6 -50.44 7.92 15.21
C TYR A 6 -49.95 6.53 15.65
N ASP A 7 -49.88 5.58 14.72
CA ASP A 7 -49.23 4.28 14.93
C ASP A 7 -47.76 4.31 14.45
N PRO A 8 -46.77 4.32 15.37
CA PRO A 8 -45.36 4.34 15.01
C PRO A 8 -44.91 3.08 14.24
N LYS A 9 -45.65 1.97 14.31
CA LYS A 9 -45.31 0.75 13.54
C LYS A 9 -45.58 0.91 12.04
N ILE A 10 -46.58 1.70 11.67
CA ILE A 10 -46.92 1.99 10.27
C ILE A 10 -45.84 2.89 9.66
N ASP A 11 -45.40 3.89 10.40
CA ASP A 11 -44.33 4.82 9.99
C ASP A 11 -42.98 4.09 9.83
N LEU A 12 -42.59 3.26 10.81
CA LEU A 12 -41.43 2.39 10.73
C LEU A 12 -41.47 1.47 9.48
N LYS A 13 -42.61 0.83 9.21
CA LYS A 13 -42.77 -0.06 8.03
C LYS A 13 -42.62 0.70 6.71
N ASN A 14 -43.11 1.93 6.64
CA ASN A 14 -42.96 2.79 5.45
C ASN A 14 -41.51 3.28 5.29
N ILE A 15 -40.82 3.59 6.37
CA ILE A 15 -39.38 3.93 6.37
C ILE A 15 -38.55 2.75 5.85
N TYR A 16 -38.83 1.51 6.28
CA TYR A 16 -38.16 0.31 5.74
C TYR A 16 -38.45 0.07 4.25
N LEU A 17 -39.67 0.37 3.78
CA LEU A 17 -40.03 0.25 2.36
C LEU A 17 -39.37 1.33 1.48
N LEU A 18 -39.21 2.55 2.02
CA LEU A 18 -38.56 3.69 1.35
C LEU A 18 -37.03 3.59 1.29
N THR A 19 -36.42 2.72 2.11
CA THR A 19 -34.96 2.53 2.16
C THR A 19 -34.51 1.28 1.40
N THR A 20 -35.31 0.81 0.44
CA THR A 20 -34.81 -0.20 -0.50
C THR A 20 -33.76 0.50 -1.39
N PRO A 21 -32.49 0.07 -1.38
CA PRO A 21 -31.50 0.67 -2.24
C PRO A 21 -31.99 0.48 -3.68
N THR A 22 -32.15 1.58 -4.42
CA THR A 22 -32.38 1.55 -5.86
C THR A 22 -31.19 0.85 -6.48
N ILE A 23 -31.34 -0.44 -6.78
CA ILE A 23 -30.30 -1.25 -7.39
C ILE A 23 -30.22 -0.83 -8.85
N THR A 24 -29.41 0.19 -9.14
CA THR A 24 -29.09 0.54 -10.53
C THR A 24 -28.41 -0.67 -11.15
N PRO A 25 -28.92 -1.23 -12.25
CA PRO A 25 -28.26 -2.37 -12.90
C PRO A 25 -26.86 -1.95 -13.32
N SER A 26 -25.86 -2.50 -12.64
CA SER A 26 -24.45 -2.25 -12.91
C SER A 26 -23.85 -3.51 -13.52
N ILE A 27 -23.32 -3.38 -14.73
CA ILE A 27 -22.54 -4.44 -15.36
C ILE A 27 -21.12 -4.34 -14.81
N THR A 28 -20.81 -5.20 -13.85
CA THR A 28 -19.44 -5.30 -13.32
C THR A 28 -18.65 -6.26 -14.19
N PHE A 29 -17.70 -5.73 -14.95
CA PHE A 29 -16.77 -6.53 -15.74
C PHE A 29 -15.75 -7.17 -14.79
N MET A 30 -15.96 -8.44 -14.42
CA MET A 30 -14.98 -9.21 -13.66
C MET A 30 -14.02 -9.89 -14.62
N ILE A 31 -12.74 -9.53 -14.51
CA ILE A 31 -11.68 -10.27 -15.22
C ILE A 31 -11.45 -11.58 -14.42
N PRO A 32 -11.67 -12.77 -15.02
CA PRO A 32 -11.60 -14.04 -14.31
C PRO A 32 -10.14 -14.36 -13.98
N TYR A 33 -9.74 -13.99 -12.78
CA TYR A 33 -8.41 -14.23 -12.25
C TYR A 33 -8.55 -15.32 -11.17
N ILE A 34 -8.46 -16.58 -11.59
CA ILE A 34 -8.59 -17.77 -10.72
C ILE A 34 -7.38 -17.83 -9.76
N LYS A 35 -7.66 -17.81 -8.45
CA LYS A 35 -6.72 -18.00 -7.31
C LYS A 35 -5.84 -16.84 -6.84
N PHE A 36 -6.01 -15.61 -7.31
CA PHE A 36 -5.14 -14.49 -6.87
C PHE A 36 -5.46 -13.91 -5.48
N ILE A 37 -6.61 -14.26 -4.90
CA ILE A 37 -7.17 -13.56 -3.72
C ILE A 37 -7.23 -14.47 -2.49
N ASN A 38 -7.04 -15.78 -2.65
CA ASN A 38 -7.06 -16.71 -1.51
C ASN A 38 -5.66 -16.84 -0.93
N TYR A 39 -5.42 -16.10 0.15
CA TYR A 39 -4.32 -16.42 1.06
C TYR A 39 -4.48 -17.85 1.56
N PRO A 40 -3.38 -18.59 1.72
CA PRO A 40 -3.44 -19.94 2.25
C PRO A 40 -3.96 -19.91 3.70
N GLU A 41 -4.71 -20.93 4.10
CA GLU A 41 -5.32 -21.01 5.44
C GLU A 41 -4.25 -20.97 6.57
N ASP A 42 -3.03 -21.42 6.28
CA ASP A 42 -1.88 -21.41 7.19
C ASP A 42 -1.05 -20.10 7.15
N TYR A 43 -1.70 -18.98 6.82
CA TYR A 43 -1.07 -17.66 6.71
C TYR A 43 -0.27 -17.25 7.95
N LYS A 44 1.02 -16.95 7.77
CA LYS A 44 1.91 -16.48 8.84
C LYS A 44 2.46 -15.09 8.51
N TRP A 45 1.77 -14.05 8.99
CA TRP A 45 2.10 -12.63 8.73
C TRP A 45 3.59 -12.29 8.97
N PHE A 46 4.17 -12.80 10.05
CA PHE A 46 5.58 -12.52 10.39
C PHE A 46 6.56 -13.16 9.41
N ARG A 47 6.24 -14.36 8.90
CA ARG A 47 7.07 -15.01 7.86
C ARG A 47 6.94 -14.30 6.52
N GLU A 48 5.76 -13.77 6.19
CA GLU A 48 5.58 -12.96 4.99
C GLU A 48 6.33 -11.63 5.04
N LEU A 49 6.49 -11.05 6.23
CA LEU A 49 7.28 -9.84 6.39
C LEU A 49 8.75 -10.10 6.02
N ILE A 50 9.31 -11.24 6.42
CA ILE A 50 10.74 -11.57 6.18
C ILE A 50 10.96 -12.18 4.79
N LYS A 51 10.10 -13.11 4.37
CA LYS A 51 10.22 -13.81 3.09
C LYS A 51 8.82 -14.10 2.52
N PRO A 52 8.25 -13.17 1.73
CA PRO A 52 6.95 -13.40 1.10
C PRO A 52 7.05 -14.59 0.14
N LYS A 53 6.03 -15.45 0.14
CA LYS A 53 5.90 -16.48 -0.91
C LYS A 53 5.67 -15.76 -2.24
N PRO A 54 6.31 -16.21 -3.34
CA PRO A 54 6.00 -15.67 -4.66
C PRO A 54 4.51 -15.87 -4.90
N SER A 55 3.82 -14.82 -5.34
CA SER A 55 2.42 -14.98 -5.68
C SER A 55 2.33 -15.75 -7.00
N PRO A 56 1.30 -16.60 -7.17
CA PRO A 56 1.07 -17.28 -8.46
C PRO A 56 1.02 -16.30 -9.64
N PHE A 57 0.71 -15.02 -9.41
CA PHE A 57 0.80 -13.95 -10.41
C PHE A 57 2.21 -13.74 -10.94
N VAL A 58 3.21 -13.63 -10.06
CA VAL A 58 4.60 -13.41 -10.50
C VAL A 58 5.12 -14.62 -11.27
N GLU A 59 4.69 -15.83 -10.91
CA GLU A 59 5.12 -17.06 -11.58
C GLU A 59 4.39 -17.32 -12.91
N THR A 60 3.12 -16.91 -13.03
CA THR A 60 2.29 -17.15 -14.22
C THR A 60 2.28 -15.99 -15.21
N ILE A 61 2.89 -14.84 -14.88
CA ILE A 61 3.00 -13.73 -15.82
C ILE A 61 3.83 -14.16 -17.03
N ASN A 62 3.16 -14.29 -18.17
CA ASN A 62 3.78 -14.27 -19.48
C ASN A 62 3.88 -12.81 -19.96
N GLU A 63 4.94 -12.48 -20.68
CA GLU A 63 5.14 -11.18 -21.34
C GLU A 63 3.91 -10.75 -22.16
N ASP A 64 3.18 -11.71 -22.72
CA ASP A 64 1.97 -11.45 -23.51
C ASP A 64 0.85 -10.76 -22.71
N ILE A 65 0.85 -10.86 -21.37
CA ILE A 65 -0.11 -10.13 -20.52
C ILE A 65 0.00 -8.62 -20.75
N TYR A 66 1.22 -8.09 -20.94
CA TYR A 66 1.46 -6.67 -21.22
C TYR A 66 0.87 -6.21 -22.56
N LYS A 67 0.61 -7.14 -23.50
CA LYS A 67 0.05 -6.87 -24.83
C LYS A 67 -1.47 -6.96 -24.86
N THR A 68 -2.10 -7.46 -23.78
CA THR A 68 -3.57 -7.60 -23.71
C THR A 68 -4.21 -6.41 -23.00
N TRP A 69 -5.39 -6.01 -23.47
CA TRP A 69 -6.23 -4.98 -22.82
C TRP A 69 -6.52 -5.28 -21.34
N ASN A 70 -6.69 -6.56 -20.99
CA ASN A 70 -6.94 -6.98 -19.61
C ASN A 70 -5.71 -6.82 -18.70
N GLY A 71 -4.50 -7.07 -19.24
CA GLY A 71 -3.26 -6.86 -18.51
C GLY A 71 -2.91 -5.39 -18.35
N GLU A 72 -3.13 -4.59 -19.39
CA GLU A 72 -2.97 -3.13 -19.35
C GLU A 72 -3.88 -2.50 -18.29
N ALA A 73 -5.17 -2.85 -18.29
CA ALA A 73 -6.13 -2.37 -17.29
C ALA A 73 -5.73 -2.77 -15.87
N LEU A 74 -5.23 -4.00 -15.68
CA LEU A 74 -4.79 -4.49 -14.37
C LEU A 74 -3.56 -3.74 -13.85
N ILE A 75 -2.57 -3.50 -14.71
CA ILE A 75 -1.36 -2.75 -14.35
C ILE A 75 -1.71 -1.30 -14.05
N ASN A 76 -2.56 -0.68 -14.87
CA ASN A 76 -2.99 0.69 -14.66
C ASN A 76 -3.78 0.84 -13.34
N PHE A 77 -4.66 -0.11 -13.05
CA PHE A 77 -5.34 -0.18 -11.76
C PHE A 77 -4.35 -0.33 -10.60
N LYS A 78 -3.43 -1.30 -10.66
CA LYS A 78 -2.42 -1.51 -9.61
C LYS A 78 -1.52 -0.29 -9.42
N TRP A 79 -1.11 0.36 -10.51
CA TRP A 79 -0.27 1.56 -10.45
C TRP A 79 -1.04 2.73 -9.86
N ASN A 80 -2.28 2.97 -10.29
CA ASN A 80 -3.11 4.04 -9.76
C ASN A 80 -3.53 3.82 -8.29
N THR A 81 -3.70 2.57 -7.86
CA THR A 81 -4.09 2.22 -6.48
C THR A 81 -2.89 2.08 -5.53
N TYR A 82 -1.82 1.41 -5.97
CA TYR A 82 -0.67 1.02 -5.12
C TYR A 82 0.68 1.53 -5.61
N GLY A 83 0.81 1.88 -6.89
CA GLY A 83 1.99 2.53 -7.49
C GLY A 83 2.15 3.97 -7.04
N ASN A 84 1.86 4.20 -5.77
CA ASN A 84 1.90 5.49 -5.16
C ASN A 84 3.37 5.81 -4.85
N ALA A 85 3.74 7.08 -5.00
CA ALA A 85 5.07 7.63 -4.75
C ALA A 85 5.52 7.55 -3.27
N VAL A 86 4.92 6.69 -2.46
CA VAL A 86 5.13 6.57 -1.01
C VAL A 86 6.57 6.20 -0.69
N ILE A 87 7.17 5.25 -1.42
CA ILE A 87 8.58 4.89 -1.24
C ILE A 87 9.47 6.09 -1.56
N TRP A 88 9.16 6.82 -2.64
CA TRP A 88 9.89 8.02 -3.03
C TRP A 88 9.74 9.16 -2.03
N ILE A 89 8.53 9.40 -1.51
CA ILE A 89 8.24 10.40 -0.47
C ILE A 89 8.96 10.04 0.84
N LEU A 90 8.94 8.76 1.23
CA LEU A 90 9.64 8.28 2.42
C LEU A 90 11.15 8.52 2.31
N PHE A 91 11.73 8.23 1.15
CA PHE A 91 13.14 8.48 0.84
C PHE A 91 13.46 10.00 0.90
N MET A 92 12.62 10.84 0.30
CA MET A 92 12.80 12.30 0.33
C MET A 92 12.68 12.86 1.77
N ALA A 93 11.78 12.30 2.59
CA ALA A 93 11.64 12.68 3.99
C ALA A 93 12.88 12.29 4.82
N LEU A 94 13.42 11.08 4.61
CA LEU A 94 14.67 10.62 5.22
C LEU A 94 15.82 11.57 4.85
N LEU A 95 16.01 11.82 3.55
CA LEU A 95 17.07 12.68 3.04
C LEU A 95 16.94 14.10 3.59
N GLY A 96 15.74 14.67 3.58
CA GLY A 96 15.46 16.01 4.11
C GLY A 96 15.75 16.13 5.60
N CYS A 97 15.28 15.18 6.43
CA CYS A 97 15.52 15.21 7.88
C CYS A 97 17.01 15.09 8.20
N PHE A 98 17.71 14.17 7.54
CA PHE A 98 19.13 13.94 7.75
C PHE A 98 19.98 15.15 7.33
N THR A 99 19.75 15.67 6.12
CA THR A 99 20.48 16.85 5.61
C THR A 99 20.21 18.11 6.43
N ALA A 100 18.96 18.33 6.86
CA ALA A 100 18.63 19.44 7.75
C ALA A 100 19.35 19.31 9.10
N ALA A 101 19.39 18.11 9.69
CA ALA A 101 20.07 17.87 10.96
C ALA A 101 21.61 17.95 10.85
N ALA A 102 22.18 17.57 9.71
CA ALA A 102 23.63 17.56 9.49
C ALA A 102 24.19 18.94 9.12
N THR A 103 23.51 19.66 8.20
CA THR A 103 24.04 20.88 7.57
C THR A 103 23.68 22.14 8.34
N ILE A 104 22.52 22.19 9.01
CA ILE A 104 22.05 23.42 9.66
C ILE A 104 22.82 23.66 10.97
N PRO A 105 23.52 24.80 11.13
CA PRO A 105 24.25 25.11 12.35
C PRO A 105 23.29 25.28 13.54
N GLN A 106 23.78 24.96 14.73
CA GLN A 106 23.04 25.06 15.99
C GLN A 106 22.56 26.49 16.33
N GLN A 107 23.09 27.49 15.63
CA GLN A 107 22.69 28.89 15.73
C GLN A 107 21.30 29.16 15.10
N TYR A 108 20.89 28.35 14.12
CA TYR A 108 19.63 28.53 13.37
C TYR A 108 18.53 27.55 13.79
N ILE A 109 18.89 26.36 14.31
CA ILE A 109 17.95 25.36 14.83
C ILE A 109 18.26 25.07 16.29
N GLY A 110 17.22 25.10 17.13
CA GLY A 110 17.34 24.73 18.53
C GLY A 110 17.80 23.28 18.71
N ILE A 111 18.72 23.06 19.66
CA ILE A 111 19.30 21.74 20.01
C ILE A 111 18.26 20.62 20.09
N LYS A 112 17.12 20.89 20.74
CA LYS A 112 16.06 19.89 20.95
C LYS A 112 15.44 19.42 19.63
N ILE A 113 15.20 20.35 18.69
CA ILE A 113 14.61 20.07 17.39
C ILE A 113 15.62 19.29 16.52
N ARG A 114 16.90 19.70 16.53
CA ARG A 114 17.96 18.99 15.81
C ARG A 114 18.08 17.54 16.29
N GLN A 115 18.03 17.32 17.60
CA GLN A 115 18.11 15.98 18.19
C GLN A 115 16.88 15.13 17.81
N GLN A 116 15.68 15.71 17.78
CA GLN A 116 14.47 15.04 17.30
C GLN A 116 14.57 14.66 15.82
N LEU A 117 15.07 15.56 14.95
CA LEU A 117 15.31 15.26 13.54
C LEU A 117 16.32 14.12 13.36
N PHE A 118 17.36 14.08 14.19
CA PHE A 118 18.35 12.99 14.16
C PHE A 118 17.71 11.65 14.55
N ILE A 119 16.93 11.62 15.63
CA ILE A 119 16.19 10.42 16.07
C ILE A 119 15.20 9.97 14.98
N ALA A 120 14.46 10.91 14.38
CA ALA A 120 13.53 10.62 13.29
C ALA A 120 14.26 10.04 12.07
N SER A 121 15.41 10.61 11.68
CA SER A 121 16.21 10.10 10.57
C SER A 121 16.74 8.69 10.81
N ILE A 122 17.13 8.36 12.05
CA ILE A 122 17.54 7.00 12.44
C ILE A 122 16.37 6.02 12.27
N ILE A 123 15.18 6.37 12.79
CA ILE A 123 13.98 5.51 12.70
C ILE A 123 13.59 5.31 11.22
N LEU A 124 13.54 6.38 10.43
CA LEU A 124 13.22 6.32 9.01
C LEU A 124 14.26 5.48 8.24
N GLY A 125 15.55 5.60 8.58
CA GLY A 125 16.63 4.80 8.00
C GLY A 125 16.47 3.32 8.30
N PHE A 126 16.10 2.94 9.53
CA PHE A 126 15.80 1.54 9.86
C PHE A 126 14.62 0.99 9.05
N ILE A 127 13.57 1.79 8.86
CA ILE A 127 12.42 1.39 8.04
C ILE A 127 12.86 1.16 6.58
N HIS A 128 13.64 2.08 6.01
CA HIS A 128 14.18 1.94 4.65
C HIS A 128 15.05 0.68 4.50
N LEU A 129 15.93 0.42 5.48
CA LEU A 129 16.78 -0.76 5.52
C LEU A 129 15.98 -2.07 5.54
N ILE A 130 14.86 -2.12 6.28
CA ILE A 130 13.99 -3.30 6.30
C ILE A 130 13.44 -3.60 4.89
N PHE A 131 13.05 -2.58 4.12
CA PHE A 131 12.59 -2.77 2.75
C PHE A 131 13.70 -3.31 1.83
N GLU A 132 14.91 -2.76 1.92
CA GLU A 132 16.07 -3.25 1.15
C GLU A 132 16.45 -4.69 1.48
N ILE A 133 16.49 -5.03 2.78
CA ILE A 133 16.77 -6.40 3.25
C ILE A 133 15.74 -7.40 2.70
N ARG A 134 14.46 -7.01 2.59
CA ARG A 134 13.43 -7.86 1.98
C ARG A 134 13.69 -8.12 0.49
N GLN A 135 14.10 -7.08 -0.25
CA GLN A 135 14.46 -7.22 -1.66
C GLN A 135 15.68 -8.14 -1.84
N PHE A 136 16.66 -8.02 -0.94
CA PHE A 136 17.83 -8.91 -0.90
C PHE A 136 17.46 -10.38 -0.65
N PHE A 137 16.58 -10.68 0.32
CA PHE A 137 16.16 -12.06 0.60
C PHE A 137 15.34 -12.69 -0.53
N TYR A 138 14.61 -11.89 -1.32
CA TYR A 138 13.80 -12.39 -2.43
C TYR A 138 14.65 -12.79 -3.63
N SER A 139 15.69 -12.02 -3.96
CA SER A 139 16.56 -12.31 -5.12
C SER A 139 18.00 -11.84 -4.89
N PRO A 140 18.78 -12.55 -4.05
CA PRO A 140 20.11 -12.08 -3.62
C PRO A 140 21.10 -11.94 -4.79
N GLU A 141 21.10 -12.90 -5.72
CA GLU A 141 21.99 -12.86 -6.89
C GLU A 141 21.63 -11.72 -7.86
N ARG A 142 20.34 -11.45 -8.04
CA ARG A 142 19.88 -10.34 -8.90
C ARG A 142 20.15 -9.00 -8.22
N TRP A 143 19.95 -8.94 -6.91
CA TRP A 143 20.18 -7.75 -6.10
C TRP A 143 21.65 -7.31 -6.15
N ILE A 144 22.61 -8.23 -5.98
CA ILE A 144 24.06 -7.93 -6.02
C ILE A 144 24.53 -7.48 -7.41
N ARG A 145 23.93 -8.03 -8.48
CA ARG A 145 24.31 -7.67 -9.87
C ARG A 145 23.79 -6.31 -10.30
N GLU A 146 22.71 -5.83 -9.70
CA GLU A 146 22.13 -4.52 -10.01
C GLU A 146 22.90 -3.45 -9.22
N PHE A 147 23.87 -2.83 -9.87
CA PHE A 147 24.72 -1.77 -9.32
C PHE A 147 23.95 -0.66 -8.59
N TRP A 148 22.75 -0.33 -9.07
CA TRP A 148 21.87 0.67 -8.46
C TRP A 148 21.35 0.28 -7.07
N ASN A 149 21.22 -1.02 -6.75
CA ASN A 149 20.81 -1.47 -5.41
C ASN A 149 21.93 -1.29 -4.37
N ILE A 150 23.20 -1.26 -4.80
CA ILE A 150 24.34 -0.96 -3.93
C ILE A 150 24.39 0.53 -3.60
N PHE A 151 24.01 1.40 -4.54
CA PHE A 151 23.93 2.85 -4.33
C PHE A 151 22.64 3.30 -3.63
N GLY A 152 21.58 2.48 -3.66
CA GLY A 152 20.32 2.72 -2.95
C GLY A 152 20.31 2.25 -1.49
N MET A 153 21.37 1.55 -1.06
CA MET A 153 21.62 1.13 0.34
C MET A 153 22.27 2.26 1.15
#